data_AF-A0A7V9BG78-F1
#
_entry.id   AF-A0A7V9BG78-F1
#
_cell.length_a   1.000
_cell.length_b   1.000
_cell.length_c   1.000
_cell.angle_alpha   90.00
_cell.angle_beta   90.00
_cell.angle_gamma   90.00
#
_symmetry.space_group_name_H-M   'P 1'
#
loop_
_entity.id
_entity.type
_entity.pdbx_description
1 polymer ?
#
loop_
_entity_poly.entity_id
_entity_poly.type
_entity_poly.pdbx_seq_one_letter_code
_entity_poly.pdbx_strand_id
1 'polypeptide(L)'
;IGPGTRTLCELEPGAELHLLGPLGNGFDLAVERPLLVGGGIGIAPLPFLSQRLARSGGSPPALLGFRSEWHAEAAVLVPNAEVCIEPAFVTDLLPDEPHDVLACGPEPMLEALRLLVPPAQLAWEAPMACGFGACYGCAVEIDGELKRLCVEGPVLAGAA
;
A
#
# COMPACT_ATOMS: atom_id res chain seq x y z
N ILE A 1 5.84 -14.14 -5.66
CA ILE A 1 6.79 -13.91 -6.77
C ILE A 1 6.80 -15.15 -7.67
N GLY A 2 6.70 -15.01 -9.00
CA GLY A 2 6.48 -16.10 -9.94
C GLY A 2 7.17 -15.92 -11.31
N PRO A 3 6.79 -16.71 -12.34
CA PRO A 3 7.42 -16.66 -13.66
C PRO A 3 7.35 -15.28 -14.31
N GLY A 4 6.18 -14.63 -14.32
CA GLY A 4 6.00 -13.31 -14.96
C GLY A 4 6.89 -12.23 -14.33
N THR A 5 6.97 -12.16 -13.00
CA THR A 5 7.88 -11.24 -12.30
C THR A 5 9.35 -11.54 -12.57
N ARG A 6 9.72 -12.82 -12.78
CA ARG A 6 11.09 -13.19 -13.15
C ARG A 6 11.44 -12.70 -14.55
N THR A 7 10.55 -12.92 -15.52
CA THR A 7 10.71 -12.43 -16.89
C THR A 7 10.79 -10.91 -16.93
N LEU A 8 10.01 -10.19 -16.11
CA LEU A 8 10.11 -8.73 -16.00
C LEU A 8 11.50 -8.28 -15.52
N CYS A 9 12.13 -9.01 -14.59
CA CYS A 9 13.48 -8.71 -14.11
C CYS A 9 14.59 -8.97 -15.15
N GLU A 10 14.29 -9.71 -16.22
CA GLU A 10 15.24 -10.05 -17.29
C GLU A 10 15.17 -9.06 -18.47
N LEU A 11 14.26 -8.10 -18.44
CA LEU A 11 14.11 -7.09 -19.50
C LEU A 11 15.28 -6.10 -19.53
N GLU A 12 15.69 -5.72 -20.74
CA GLU A 12 16.75 -4.74 -20.98
C GLU A 12 16.18 -3.40 -21.51
N PRO A 13 16.92 -2.29 -21.37
CA PRO A 13 16.52 -1.01 -21.96
C PRO A 13 16.24 -1.12 -23.46
N GLY A 14 15.08 -0.61 -23.88
CA GLY A 14 14.60 -0.73 -25.26
C GLY A 14 13.61 -1.88 -25.50
N ALA A 15 13.40 -2.75 -24.52
CA ALA A 15 12.31 -3.73 -24.57
C ALA A 15 10.93 -3.03 -24.58
N GLU A 16 9.99 -3.57 -25.36
CA GLU A 16 8.61 -3.08 -25.43
C GLU A 16 7.71 -3.83 -24.44
N LEU A 17 6.81 -3.10 -23.79
CA LEU A 17 5.82 -3.67 -22.86
C LEU A 17 4.43 -3.15 -23.20
N HIS A 18 3.44 -4.05 -23.15
CA HIS A 18 2.05 -3.66 -23.24
C HIS A 18 1.57 -3.20 -21.86
N LEU A 19 1.04 -1.98 -21.79
CA LEU A 19 0.53 -1.38 -20.56
C LEU A 19 -0.97 -1.11 -20.69
N LEU A 20 -1.71 -1.45 -19.63
CA LEU A 20 -3.12 -1.09 -19.46
C LEU A 20 -3.25 -0.26 -18.19
N GLY A 21 -3.65 1.01 -18.33
CA GLY A 21 -3.89 1.89 -17.19
C GLY A 21 -4.08 3.35 -17.57
N PRO A 22 -4.35 4.22 -16.58
CA PRO A 22 -4.48 3.91 -15.15
C PRO A 22 -5.75 3.08 -14.81
N LEU A 23 -5.72 2.34 -13.69
CA LEU A 23 -6.82 1.47 -13.22
C LEU A 23 -7.08 1.71 -11.72
N GLY A 24 -8.30 1.38 -11.28
CA GLY A 24 -8.72 1.47 -9.89
C GLY A 24 -8.85 2.90 -9.33
N ASN A 25 -9.16 2.97 -8.04
CA ASN A 25 -9.29 4.17 -7.21
C ASN A 25 -8.13 4.19 -6.21
N GLY A 26 -7.39 5.30 -6.20
CA GLY A 26 -6.26 5.51 -5.30
C GLY A 26 -6.66 6.13 -3.97
N PHE A 27 -5.66 6.52 -3.20
CA PHE A 27 -5.82 7.23 -1.94
C PHE A 27 -6.49 8.60 -2.13
N ASP A 28 -7.40 8.94 -1.23
CA ASP A 28 -7.85 10.31 -1.03
C ASP A 28 -6.74 11.12 -0.36
N LEU A 29 -6.37 12.22 -1.02
CA LEU A 29 -5.29 13.12 -0.59
C LEU A 29 -5.81 14.30 0.24
N ALA A 30 -7.13 14.42 0.43
CA ALA A 30 -7.77 15.42 1.28
C ALA A 30 -7.66 15.05 2.78
N VAL A 31 -6.43 14.82 3.24
CA VAL A 31 -6.08 14.42 4.61
C VAL A 31 -5.46 15.58 5.36
N GLU A 32 -5.69 15.71 6.66
CA GLU A 32 -5.14 16.79 7.49
C GLU A 32 -3.81 16.38 8.12
N ARG A 33 -3.77 15.18 8.71
CA ARG A 33 -2.65 14.62 9.48
C ARG A 33 -2.21 13.27 8.88
N PRO A 34 -1.67 13.25 7.65
CA PRO A 34 -1.26 12.01 6.99
C PRO A 34 -0.20 11.23 7.76
N LEU A 35 -0.41 9.91 7.89
CA LEU A 35 0.60 8.94 8.31
C LEU A 35 0.67 7.82 7.27
N LEU A 36 1.83 7.63 6.64
CA LEU A 36 2.03 6.56 5.67
C LEU A 36 2.45 5.27 6.37
N VAL A 37 1.82 4.15 6.05
CA VAL A 37 2.19 2.85 6.66
C VAL A 37 2.42 1.81 5.58
N GLY A 38 3.63 1.26 5.53
CA GLY A 38 4.06 0.33 4.48
C GLY A 38 4.55 -1.00 5.03
N GLY A 39 4.21 -2.10 4.37
CA GLY A 39 4.73 -3.42 4.70
C GLY A 39 5.36 -4.13 3.50
N GLY A 40 6.63 -4.52 3.58
CA GLY A 40 7.32 -5.29 2.53
C GLY A 40 7.29 -4.58 1.17
N ILE A 41 6.72 -5.22 0.13
CA ILE A 41 6.59 -4.60 -1.19
C ILE A 41 5.51 -3.51 -1.26
N GLY A 42 4.59 -3.47 -0.27
CA GLY A 42 3.55 -2.43 -0.17
C GLY A 42 4.10 -1.03 0.06
N ILE A 43 5.42 -0.88 0.27
CA ILE A 43 6.07 0.43 0.27
C ILE A 43 6.12 1.06 -1.12
N ALA A 44 6.03 0.29 -2.21
CA ALA A 44 6.24 0.75 -3.58
C ALA A 44 5.43 2.01 -3.99
N PRO A 45 4.13 2.17 -3.61
CA PRO A 45 3.39 3.40 -3.89
C PRO A 45 3.77 4.58 -2.97
N LEU A 46 4.39 4.35 -1.81
CA LEU A 46 4.55 5.36 -0.76
C LEU A 46 5.52 6.51 -1.10
N PRO A 47 6.62 6.34 -1.86
CA PRO A 47 7.46 7.46 -2.28
C PRO A 47 6.68 8.51 -3.08
N PHE A 48 5.83 8.06 -4.00
CA PHE A 48 4.99 8.95 -4.80
C PHE A 48 3.88 9.59 -3.96
N LEU A 49 3.26 8.83 -3.06
CA LEU A 49 2.26 9.34 -2.13
C LEU A 49 2.86 10.41 -1.19
N SER A 50 4.05 10.15 -0.65
CA SER A 50 4.83 11.08 0.19
C SER A 50 5.12 12.38 -0.56
N GLN A 51 5.57 12.30 -1.81
CA GLN A 51 5.79 13.49 -2.65
C GLN A 51 4.50 14.26 -2.93
N ARG A 52 3.38 13.57 -3.17
CA ARG A 52 2.07 14.21 -3.43
C ARG A 52 1.48 14.91 -2.20
N LEU A 53 1.77 14.38 -1.01
CA LEU A 53 1.30 14.93 0.26
C LEU A 53 2.29 15.91 0.91
N ALA A 54 3.47 16.10 0.32
CA ALA A 54 4.47 17.01 0.83
C ALA A 54 3.91 18.45 0.90
N ARG A 55 4.14 19.11 2.04
CA ARG A 55 3.75 20.49 2.31
C ARG A 55 4.99 21.34 2.58
N SER A 56 4.82 22.65 2.82
CA SER A 56 5.93 23.55 3.17
C SER A 56 6.77 23.09 4.38
N GLY A 57 6.24 22.20 5.22
CA GLY A 57 6.93 21.58 6.36
C GLY A 57 7.61 20.23 6.07
N GLY A 58 7.58 19.75 4.83
CA GLY A 58 8.18 18.47 4.42
C GLY A 58 7.17 17.39 4.04
N SER A 59 7.67 16.17 3.87
CA SER A 59 6.89 14.96 3.62
C SER A 59 6.16 14.48 4.88
N PRO A 60 5.00 13.81 4.74
CA PRO A 60 4.29 13.20 5.87
C PRO A 60 5.15 12.12 6.54
N PRO A 61 5.05 11.91 7.87
CA PRO A 61 5.73 10.80 8.53
C PRO A 61 5.32 9.44 7.95
N ALA A 62 6.21 8.46 8.06
CA ALA A 62 5.97 7.11 7.55
C ALA A 62 6.47 6.05 8.52
N LEU A 63 5.80 4.90 8.54
CA LEU A 63 6.19 3.68 9.27
C LEU A 63 6.35 2.55 8.26
N LEU A 64 7.50 1.87 8.22
CA LEU A 64 7.75 0.77 7.30
C LEU A 64 8.16 -0.51 8.04
N GLY A 65 7.49 -1.61 7.72
CA GLY A 65 7.75 -2.93 8.29
C GLY A 65 8.37 -3.89 7.28
N PHE A 66 9.42 -4.59 7.69
CA PHE A 66 10.12 -5.57 6.85
C PHE A 66 10.38 -6.89 7.58
N ARG A 67 10.58 -7.95 6.80
CA ARG A 67 10.90 -9.29 7.32
C ARG A 67 12.38 -9.47 7.69
N SER A 68 13.27 -8.67 7.10
CA SER A 68 14.70 -8.74 7.36
C SER A 68 15.41 -7.44 6.95
N GLU A 69 16.65 -7.26 7.42
CA GLU A 69 17.50 -6.11 7.06
C GLU A 69 17.69 -5.96 5.55
N TRP A 70 17.87 -7.07 4.83
CA TRP A 70 17.99 -7.04 3.37
C TRP A 70 16.76 -6.43 2.69
N HIS A 71 15.55 -6.76 3.15
CA HIS A 71 14.34 -6.14 2.62
C HIS A 71 14.23 -4.67 3.03
N ALA A 72 14.73 -4.32 4.22
CA ALA A 72 14.70 -2.96 4.76
C ALA A 72 15.60 -1.98 3.99
N GLU A 73 16.54 -2.45 3.16
CA GLU A 73 17.30 -1.58 2.24
C GLU A 73 16.36 -0.74 1.35
N ALA A 74 15.16 -1.25 1.03
CA ALA A 74 14.18 -0.54 0.23
C ALA A 74 13.57 0.69 0.94
N ALA A 75 13.77 0.85 2.26
CA ALA A 75 13.34 2.03 3.01
C ALA A 75 13.99 3.34 2.52
N VAL A 76 15.12 3.26 1.81
CA VAL A 76 15.75 4.43 1.15
C VAL A 76 14.80 5.19 0.23
N LEU A 77 13.75 4.53 -0.28
CA LEU A 77 12.74 5.14 -1.13
C LEU A 77 11.81 6.12 -0.37
N VAL A 78 11.69 5.98 0.95
CA VAL A 78 10.89 6.85 1.83
C VAL A 78 11.77 7.31 3.01
N PRO A 79 12.65 8.30 2.80
CA PRO A 79 13.72 8.64 3.75
C PRO A 79 13.23 9.20 5.09
N ASN A 80 11.97 9.61 5.17
CA ASN A 80 11.33 10.12 6.37
C ASN A 80 10.62 9.04 7.20
N ALA A 81 10.86 7.76 6.89
CA ALA A 81 10.23 6.64 7.56
C ALA A 81 10.97 6.18 8.82
N GLU A 82 10.21 5.83 9.84
CA GLU A 82 10.66 4.93 10.90
C GLU A 82 10.51 3.48 10.44
N VAL A 83 11.51 2.65 10.71
CA VAL A 83 11.60 1.29 10.18
C VAL A 83 11.59 0.27 11.31
N CYS A 84 10.70 -0.73 11.21
CA CYS A 84 10.73 -1.92 12.05
C CYS A 84 11.05 -3.18 11.23
N ILE A 85 11.70 -4.14 11.87
CA ILE A 85 12.03 -5.44 11.29
C ILE A 85 11.47 -6.51 12.22
N GLU A 86 10.93 -7.59 11.64
CA GLU A 86 10.42 -8.72 12.40
C GLU A 86 11.42 -9.16 13.49
N PRO A 87 10.95 -9.42 14.73
CA PRO A 87 9.55 -9.63 15.11
C PRO A 87 8.74 -8.36 15.47
N ALA A 88 9.28 -7.15 15.29
CA ALA A 88 8.54 -5.91 15.55
C ALA A 88 7.61 -5.54 14.38
N PHE A 89 6.44 -4.99 14.68
CA PHE A 89 5.43 -4.62 13.68
C PHE A 89 5.18 -3.11 13.65
N VAL A 90 4.75 -2.60 12.49
CA VAL A 90 4.40 -1.18 12.34
C VAL A 90 3.26 -0.74 13.27
N THR A 91 2.42 -1.69 13.69
CA THR A 91 1.35 -1.45 14.67
C THR A 91 1.88 -1.10 16.05
N ASP A 92 3.09 -1.54 16.40
CA ASP A 92 3.75 -1.23 17.67
C ASP A 92 4.29 0.21 17.69
N LEU A 93 4.43 0.83 16.51
CA LEU A 93 4.95 2.18 16.30
C LEU A 93 3.84 3.21 16.04
N LEU A 94 2.57 2.79 16.07
CA LEU A 94 1.46 3.71 15.85
C LEU A 94 1.44 4.78 16.95
N PRO A 95 1.36 6.08 16.58
CA PRO A 95 1.27 7.15 17.55
C PRO A 95 -0.09 7.14 18.26
N ASP A 96 -0.10 7.57 19.52
CA ASP A 96 -1.34 7.71 20.31
C ASP A 96 -2.28 8.79 19.77
N GLU A 97 -1.73 9.83 19.12
CA GLU A 97 -2.53 10.90 18.56
C GLU A 97 -3.28 10.47 17.29
N PRO A 98 -4.44 11.05 16.97
CA PRO A 98 -5.18 10.73 15.74
C PRO A 98 -4.41 11.12 14.46
N HIS A 99 -4.42 10.24 13.46
CA HIS A 99 -3.82 10.46 12.14
C HIS A 99 -4.70 9.89 11.03
N ASP A 100 -4.58 10.48 9.84
CA ASP A 100 -5.16 9.94 8.61
C ASP A 100 -4.20 8.88 8.06
N VAL A 101 -4.45 7.61 8.39
CA VAL A 101 -3.58 6.51 7.98
C VAL A 101 -3.82 6.13 6.53
N LEU A 102 -2.75 6.10 5.74
CA LEU A 102 -2.73 5.63 4.35
C LEU A 102 -1.78 4.44 4.26
N ALA A 103 -2.32 3.23 4.10
CA ALA A 103 -1.56 2.00 4.26
C ALA A 103 -1.57 1.10 3.02
N CYS A 104 -0.44 0.44 2.78
CA CYS A 104 -0.30 -0.60 1.76
C CYS A 104 0.69 -1.67 2.23
N GLY A 105 0.30 -2.94 2.17
CA GLY A 105 1.15 -4.04 2.62
C GLY A 105 0.40 -5.35 2.74
N PRO A 106 0.97 -6.34 3.45
CA PRO A 106 0.38 -7.66 3.60
C PRO A 106 -1.00 -7.59 4.27
N GLU A 107 -1.91 -8.47 3.85
CA GLU A 107 -3.27 -8.58 4.38
C GLU A 107 -3.36 -8.60 5.92
N PRO A 108 -2.53 -9.38 6.67
CA PRO A 108 -2.58 -9.33 8.14
C PRO A 108 -2.25 -7.94 8.74
N MET A 109 -1.40 -7.17 8.08
CA MET A 109 -1.08 -5.80 8.50
C MET A 109 -2.26 -4.87 8.24
N LEU A 110 -2.91 -4.99 7.07
CA LEU A 110 -4.07 -4.18 6.71
C LEU A 110 -5.26 -4.47 7.63
N GLU A 111 -5.50 -5.75 7.96
CA GLU A 111 -6.54 -6.13 8.93
C GLU A 111 -6.27 -5.58 10.33
N ALA A 112 -5.02 -5.65 10.81
CA ALA A 112 -4.65 -5.09 12.10
C ALA A 112 -4.88 -3.56 12.12
N LEU A 113 -4.47 -2.85 11.06
CA LEU A 113 -4.69 -1.42 10.92
C LEU A 113 -6.18 -1.07 10.81
N ARG A 114 -6.98 -1.89 10.13
CA ARG A 114 -8.44 -1.71 10.04
C ARG A 114 -9.10 -1.72 11.41
N LEU A 115 -8.65 -2.58 12.31
CA LEU A 115 -9.18 -2.69 13.68
C LEU A 115 -8.66 -1.58 14.61
N LEU A 116 -7.38 -1.22 14.49
CA LEU A 116 -6.72 -0.23 15.34
C LEU A 116 -7.05 1.21 14.93
N VAL A 117 -7.24 1.44 13.63
CA VAL A 117 -7.52 2.74 13.01
C VAL A 117 -8.65 2.57 12.00
N PRO A 118 -9.92 2.48 12.44
CA PRO A 118 -11.06 2.29 11.56
C PRO A 118 -11.12 3.24 10.34
N PRO A 119 -10.83 4.56 10.44
CA PRO A 119 -10.88 5.45 9.28
C PRO A 119 -9.69 5.32 8.31
N ALA A 120 -8.78 4.34 8.50
CA ALA A 120 -7.62 4.17 7.65
C ALA A 120 -8.01 3.87 6.19
N GLN A 121 -7.23 4.40 5.25
CA GLN A 121 -7.30 4.04 3.85
C GLN A 121 -6.34 2.88 3.59
N LEU A 122 -6.87 1.74 3.14
CA LEU A 122 -6.13 0.49 3.03
C LEU A 122 -6.08 0.04 1.57
N ALA A 123 -4.87 -0.08 1.01
CA ALA A 123 -4.65 -0.56 -0.35
C ALA A 123 -4.56 -2.09 -0.37
N TRP A 124 -5.66 -2.75 -0.71
CA TRP A 124 -5.78 -4.21 -0.77
C TRP A 124 -5.24 -4.77 -2.09
N GLU A 125 -4.77 -6.01 -2.04
CA GLU A 125 -4.30 -6.76 -3.21
C GLU A 125 -5.13 -8.03 -3.41
N ALA A 126 -5.35 -8.40 -4.67
CA ALA A 126 -5.94 -9.68 -5.05
C ALA A 126 -5.43 -10.09 -6.44
N PRO A 127 -5.48 -11.38 -6.80
CA PRO A 127 -5.23 -11.81 -8.17
C PRO A 127 -6.13 -11.06 -9.17
N MET A 128 -5.56 -10.58 -10.27
CA MET A 128 -6.31 -9.88 -11.31
C MET A 128 -6.06 -10.52 -12.68
N ALA A 129 -7.12 -10.64 -13.49
CA ALA A 129 -7.02 -11.07 -14.88
C ALA A 129 -7.38 -9.92 -15.84
N CYS A 130 -8.61 -9.40 -15.79
CA CYS A 130 -8.99 -8.30 -16.68
C CYS A 130 -8.49 -6.92 -16.20
N GLY A 131 -8.54 -6.64 -14.90
CA GLY A 131 -8.17 -5.33 -14.33
C GLY A 131 -9.18 -4.19 -14.56
N PHE A 132 -10.29 -4.41 -15.27
CA PHE A 132 -11.30 -3.39 -15.57
C PHE A 132 -12.74 -3.83 -15.24
N GLY A 133 -12.90 -4.86 -14.41
CA GLY A 133 -14.20 -5.22 -13.81
C GLY A 133 -15.01 -6.32 -14.49
N ALA A 134 -14.56 -6.87 -15.63
CA ALA A 134 -15.33 -7.85 -16.39
C ALA A 134 -15.31 -9.28 -15.80
N CYS A 135 -14.18 -9.73 -15.25
CA CYS A 135 -13.99 -11.15 -14.93
C CYS A 135 -14.24 -11.55 -13.47
N TYR A 136 -14.42 -10.59 -12.56
CA TYR A 136 -14.59 -10.82 -11.11
C TYR A 136 -13.43 -11.54 -10.39
N GLY A 137 -12.28 -11.76 -11.05
CA GLY A 137 -11.13 -12.43 -10.43
C GLY A 137 -10.50 -11.67 -9.26
N CYS A 138 -10.66 -10.35 -9.21
CA CYS A 138 -10.16 -9.49 -8.14
C CYS A 138 -11.16 -9.27 -6.99
N ALA A 139 -12.17 -10.13 -6.86
CA ALA A 139 -13.19 -9.98 -5.84
C ALA A 139 -12.64 -10.43 -4.47
N VAL A 140 -12.85 -9.59 -3.46
CA VAL A 140 -12.51 -9.86 -2.05
C VAL A 140 -13.73 -9.58 -1.18
N GLU A 141 -13.81 -10.22 -0.02
CA GLU A 141 -14.85 -9.95 0.97
C GLU A 141 -14.29 -9.07 2.08
N ILE A 142 -14.90 -7.91 2.29
CA ILE A 142 -14.54 -6.97 3.36
C ILE A 142 -15.83 -6.62 4.09
N ASP A 143 -15.86 -6.85 5.40
CA ASP A 143 -17.05 -6.66 6.25
C ASP A 143 -18.31 -7.38 5.74
N GLY A 144 -18.13 -8.57 5.18
CA GLY A 144 -19.22 -9.38 4.62
C GLY A 144 -19.76 -8.87 3.28
N GLU A 145 -19.15 -7.84 2.69
CA GLU A 145 -19.48 -7.34 1.36
C GLU A 145 -18.43 -7.73 0.33
N LEU A 146 -18.89 -8.24 -0.82
CA LEU A 146 -18.02 -8.53 -1.95
C LEU A 146 -17.64 -7.22 -2.66
N LYS A 147 -16.34 -6.92 -2.72
CA LYS A 147 -15.78 -5.77 -3.42
C LYS A 147 -14.88 -6.23 -4.56
N ARG A 148 -14.98 -5.60 -5.73
CA ARG A 148 -14.03 -5.83 -6.84
C ARG A 148 -12.91 -4.80 -6.78
N LEU A 149 -11.71 -5.22 -6.37
CA LEU A 149 -10.59 -4.29 -6.16
C LEU A 149 -10.20 -3.49 -7.41
N CYS A 150 -10.37 -4.01 -8.62
CA CYS A 150 -10.01 -3.26 -9.83
C CYS A 150 -11.02 -2.15 -10.23
N VAL A 151 -12.22 -2.13 -9.64
CA VAL A 151 -13.28 -1.15 -9.93
C VAL A 151 -13.60 -0.29 -8.70
N GLU A 152 -13.69 -0.92 -7.53
CA GLU A 152 -14.09 -0.28 -6.28
C GLU A 152 -12.87 0.08 -5.42
N GLY A 153 -11.83 -0.74 -5.43
CA GLY A 153 -10.54 -0.47 -4.78
C GLY A 153 -9.51 0.08 -5.78
N PRO A 154 -8.20 -0.20 -5.60
CA PRO A 154 -7.62 -1.05 -4.56
C PRO A 154 -7.62 -0.39 -3.17
N VAL A 155 -7.72 0.93 -3.09
CA VAL A 155 -7.81 1.64 -1.81
C VAL A 155 -9.25 1.65 -1.34
N LEU A 156 -9.49 1.08 -0.16
CA LEU A 156 -10.78 1.04 0.51
C LEU A 156 -10.63 1.62 1.90
N ALA A 157 -11.64 2.37 2.36
CA ALA A 157 -11.69 2.80 3.75
C ALA A 157 -11.91 1.58 4.65
N GLY A 158 -11.21 1.50 5.79
CA GLY A 158 -11.64 0.66 6.89
C GLY A 158 -13.05 1.07 7.30
N ALA A 159 -13.96 0.11 7.44
CA ALA A 159 -15.30 0.42 7.92
C ALA A 159 -15.22 1.04 9.33
N ALA A 160 -16.06 2.04 9.59
CA ALA A 160 -16.25 2.62 10.91
C ALA A 160 -17.09 1.72 11.83
#